data_AF-A0A960A459-F1
#
_entry.id   AF-A0A960A459-F1
#
_cell.length_a   1.000
_cell.length_b   1.000
_cell.length_c   1.000
_cell.angle_alpha   90.00
_cell.angle_beta   90.00
_cell.angle_gamma   90.00
#
_symmetry.space_group_name_H-M   'P 1'
#
loop_
_entity.id
_entity.type
_entity.pdbx_description
1 polymer ?
#
loop_
_entity_poly.entity_id
_entity_poly.type
_entity_poly.pdbx_seq_one_letter_code
_entity_poly.pdbx_strand_id
1 'polypeptide(L)'
;MPETLLIGTYPAAGFGTPAGAGEGLWRLTLDLATGELSDPRQVAACPGAASALAHVERAGDRLLVGCRGADAVTGFTLAPDGSACHDATYPLPGRNPRHHRVVGDWLVVALQQSHRVVALDRDGTTRGSAPIPSPACILPAQG
;
A
#
# COMPACT_ATOMS: atom_id res chain seq x y z
N MET A 1 -11.43 19.80 -13.39
CA MET A 1 -12.22 18.63 -12.94
C MET A 1 -11.59 18.16 -11.63
N PRO A 2 -12.37 17.83 -10.60
CA PRO A 2 -11.83 17.30 -9.34
C PRO A 2 -11.36 15.85 -9.52
N GLU A 3 -10.21 15.51 -8.94
CA GLU A 3 -9.66 14.15 -8.91
C GLU A 3 -9.69 13.63 -7.47
N THR A 4 -10.06 12.35 -7.27
CA THR A 4 -9.99 11.73 -5.94
C THR A 4 -8.63 11.09 -5.74
N LEU A 5 -7.91 11.50 -4.70
CA LEU A 5 -6.64 10.90 -4.30
C LEU A 5 -6.85 9.90 -3.16
N LEU A 6 -6.03 8.85 -3.15
CA LEU A 6 -5.94 7.87 -2.07
C LEU A 6 -4.58 7.96 -1.39
N ILE A 7 -4.57 8.03 -0.06
CA ILE A 7 -3.40 8.30 0.75
C ILE A 7 -3.31 7.24 1.84
N GLY A 8 -2.23 6.47 1.86
CA GLY A 8 -1.89 5.64 3.00
C GLY A 8 -1.17 6.48 4.06
N THR A 9 -1.63 6.43 5.30
CA THR A 9 -1.01 7.17 6.40
C THR A 9 -0.26 6.26 7.36
N TYR A 10 0.69 6.88 8.04
CA TYR A 10 1.50 6.30 9.10
C TYR A 10 1.04 6.90 10.44
N PRO A 11 1.12 6.16 11.57
CA PRO A 11 0.65 6.68 12.84
C PRO A 11 1.43 7.95 13.22
N ALA A 12 0.70 9.05 13.46
CA ALA A 12 1.31 10.34 13.77
C ALA A 12 2.19 10.30 15.04
N ALA A 13 1.83 9.45 15.99
CA ALA A 13 2.55 9.25 17.25
C ALA A 13 3.79 8.33 17.14
N GLY A 14 4.07 7.77 15.96
CA GLY A 14 5.26 6.96 15.71
C GLY A 14 5.01 5.47 15.49
N PHE A 15 6.09 4.71 15.26
CA PHE A 15 5.97 3.26 15.04
C PHE A 15 5.58 2.55 16.35
N GLY A 16 4.71 1.55 16.27
CA GLY A 16 4.37 0.70 17.43
C GLY A 16 3.37 1.32 18.41
N THR A 17 2.75 2.46 18.07
CA THR A 17 1.62 2.99 18.83
C THR A 17 0.35 2.21 18.54
N PRO A 18 -0.61 2.12 19.49
CA PRO A 18 -1.90 1.49 19.25
C PRO A 18 -2.59 2.07 18.01
N ALA A 19 -3.34 1.23 17.31
CA ALA A 19 -4.17 1.64 16.19
C ALA A 19 -5.32 2.57 16.64
N GLY A 20 -5.88 3.33 15.71
CA GLY A 20 -6.98 4.27 15.90
C GLY A 20 -6.55 5.74 15.98
N ALA A 21 -5.30 6.08 15.65
CA ALA A 21 -4.76 7.44 15.75
C ALA A 21 -4.75 8.18 14.39
N GLY A 22 -5.48 7.68 13.39
CA GLY A 22 -5.57 8.25 12.05
C GLY A 22 -4.71 7.54 10.99
N GLU A 23 -4.03 6.45 11.34
CA GLU A 23 -3.38 5.57 10.36
C GLU A 23 -4.41 4.76 9.57
N GLY A 24 -4.17 4.61 8.26
CA GLY A 24 -5.07 3.90 7.37
C GLY A 24 -5.14 4.53 5.99
N LEU A 25 -6.15 4.15 5.22
CA LEU A 25 -6.40 4.71 3.91
C LEU A 25 -7.33 5.92 4.05
N TRP A 26 -6.88 7.03 3.50
CA TRP A 26 -7.59 8.29 3.42
C TRP A 26 -7.89 8.62 1.97
N ARG A 27 -8.91 9.43 1.77
CA ARG A 27 -9.14 10.11 0.51
C ARG A 27 -9.28 11.60 0.68
N LEU A 28 -9.01 12.33 -0.39
CA LEU A 28 -9.28 13.75 -0.52
C LEU A 28 -9.52 14.09 -1.99
N THR A 29 -10.07 15.28 -2.21
CA THR A 29 -10.30 15.83 -3.54
C THR A 29 -9.22 16.82 -3.90
N LEU A 30 -8.58 16.65 -5.05
CA LEU A 30 -7.68 17.63 -5.68
C LEU A 30 -8.44 18.37 -6.77
N ASP A 31 -8.54 19.70 -6.66
CA ASP A 31 -8.93 20.54 -7.78
C ASP A 31 -7.73 20.67 -8.75
N LEU A 32 -7.86 20.10 -9.95
CA LEU A 32 -6.78 20.11 -10.95
C LEU A 32 -6.49 21.49 -11.55
N ALA A 33 -7.41 22.46 -11.42
CA ALA A 33 -7.21 23.82 -11.93
C ALA A 33 -6.47 24.70 -10.93
N THR A 34 -6.76 24.55 -9.63
CA THR A 34 -6.21 25.42 -8.57
C THR A 34 -5.13 24.75 -7.73
N GLY A 35 -5.09 23.42 -7.69
CA GLY A 35 -4.23 22.65 -6.80
C GLY A 35 -4.77 22.54 -5.37
N GLU A 36 -5.99 23.03 -5.10
CA GLU A 36 -6.58 22.96 -3.76
C GLU A 36 -6.94 21.52 -3.37
N LEU A 37 -6.68 21.18 -2.11
CA LEU A 37 -7.03 19.89 -1.50
C LEU A 37 -8.21 20.07 -0.53
N SER A 38 -9.22 19.23 -0.63
CA SER A 38 -10.45 19.33 0.18
C SER A 38 -11.04 17.96 0.54
N ASP A 39 -12.02 17.95 1.46
CA ASP A 39 -12.74 16.74 1.93
C ASP A 39 -11.85 15.56 2.37
N PRO A 40 -10.86 15.77 3.28
CA PRO A 40 -10.07 14.67 3.81
C PRO A 40 -10.95 13.76 4.67
N ARG A 41 -11.09 12.50 4.27
CA ARG A 41 -11.84 11.48 5.03
C ARG A 41 -11.14 10.14 5.04
N GLN A 42 -11.12 9.49 6.20
CA GLN A 42 -10.63 8.13 6.32
C GLN A 42 -11.65 7.16 5.72
N VAL A 43 -11.21 6.28 4.81
CA VAL A 43 -12.07 5.33 4.09
C VAL A 43 -11.88 3.89 4.54
N ALA A 44 -10.71 3.57 5.12
CA ALA A 44 -10.47 2.28 5.74
C ALA A 44 -9.36 2.38 6.80
N ALA A 45 -9.52 1.65 7.89
CA ALA A 45 -8.39 1.27 8.74
C ALA A 45 -7.71 0.05 8.11
N CYS A 46 -6.38 -0.01 8.15
CA CYS A 46 -5.69 -1.23 7.75
C CYS A 46 -5.73 -2.23 8.92
N PRO A 47 -6.05 -3.51 8.67
CA PRO A 47 -6.00 -4.53 9.71
C PRO A 47 -4.59 -4.66 10.34
N GLY A 48 -4.55 -4.83 11.66
CA GLY A 48 -3.30 -5.10 12.42
C GLY A 48 -2.92 -4.00 13.42
N ALA A 49 -2.27 -4.39 14.52
CA ALA A 49 -1.98 -3.52 15.66
C ALA A 49 -0.93 -2.43 15.40
N ALA A 50 -0.24 -2.45 14.25
CA ALA A 50 0.79 -1.50 13.87
C ALA A 50 0.67 -1.14 12.37
N SER A 51 -0.43 -0.49 11.98
CA SER A 51 -0.62 -0.06 10.59
C SER A 51 0.34 1.08 10.24
N ALA A 52 1.50 0.72 9.68
CA ALA A 52 2.49 1.66 9.15
C ALA A 52 2.50 1.56 7.62
N LEU A 53 1.54 2.22 6.98
CA LEU A 53 1.41 2.15 5.51
C LEU A 53 2.60 2.83 4.83
N ALA A 54 3.06 2.24 3.73
CA ALA A 54 4.23 2.73 3.00
C ALA A 54 3.93 3.03 1.53
N HIS A 55 3.05 2.25 0.89
CA HIS A 55 2.71 2.42 -0.52
C HIS A 55 1.27 1.98 -0.77
N VAL A 56 0.59 2.68 -1.68
CA VAL A 56 -0.75 2.34 -2.18
C VAL A 56 -0.69 2.31 -3.69
N GLU A 57 -1.22 1.24 -4.28
CA GLU A 57 -1.29 1.06 -5.72
C GLU A 57 -2.70 0.59 -6.11
N ARG A 58 -3.22 1.12 -7.22
CA ARG A 58 -4.46 0.65 -7.83
C ARG A 58 -4.16 -0.35 -8.94
N ALA A 59 -4.80 -1.51 -8.88
CA ALA A 59 -4.77 -2.56 -9.89
C ALA A 59 -6.21 -2.92 -10.29
N GLY A 60 -6.74 -2.22 -11.29
CA GLY A 60 -8.15 -2.32 -11.68
C GLY A 60 -9.09 -1.75 -10.62
N ASP A 61 -9.99 -2.58 -10.11
CA ASP A 61 -10.92 -2.29 -9.00
C ASP A 61 -10.33 -2.62 -7.62
N ARG A 62 -9.12 -3.19 -7.56
CA ARG A 62 -8.42 -3.48 -6.32
C ARG A 62 -7.41 -2.40 -5.96
N LEU A 63 -7.23 -2.21 -4.66
CA LEU A 63 -6.13 -1.47 -4.06
C LEU A 63 -5.21 -2.43 -3.34
N LEU A 64 -3.92 -2.27 -3.56
CA LEU A 64 -2.87 -3.00 -2.84
C LEU A 64 -2.12 -2.00 -1.96
N VAL A 65 -2.04 -2.30 -0.67
CA VAL A 65 -1.49 -1.41 0.34
C VAL A 65 -0.38 -2.12 1.11
N GLY A 66 0.86 -1.64 0.97
CA GLY A 66 2.00 -2.17 1.71
C GLY A 66 2.01 -1.65 3.14
N CYS A 67 2.10 -2.56 4.11
CA CYS A 67 2.12 -2.23 5.54
C CYS A 67 3.43 -2.71 6.18
N ARG A 68 4.25 -1.76 6.65
CA ARG A 68 5.54 -2.02 7.28
C ARG A 68 5.46 -2.67 8.65
N GLY A 69 4.42 -2.37 9.42
CA GLY A 69 4.28 -2.93 10.77
C GLY A 69 3.66 -4.31 10.81
N ALA A 70 2.97 -4.72 9.73
CA ALA A 70 2.46 -6.07 9.56
C ALA A 70 3.35 -6.94 8.65
N ASP A 71 4.37 -6.36 8.02
CA ASP A 71 5.19 -7.01 7.00
C ASP A 71 4.36 -7.74 5.94
N ALA A 72 3.35 -7.04 5.42
CA ALA A 72 2.36 -7.59 4.50
C ALA A 72 1.96 -6.58 3.43
N VAL A 73 1.37 -7.08 2.33
CA VAL A 73 0.53 -6.27 1.44
C VAL A 73 -0.93 -6.63 1.70
N THR A 74 -1.77 -5.63 1.95
CA THR A 74 -3.21 -5.81 2.17
C THR A 74 -3.98 -5.36 0.94
N GLY A 75 -4.90 -6.20 0.49
CA GLY A 75 -5.81 -5.91 -0.61
C GLY A 75 -7.14 -5.32 -0.11
N PHE A 76 -7.69 -4.42 -0.91
CA PHE A 76 -9.02 -3.88 -0.73
C PHE A 76 -9.76 -3.83 -2.07
N THR A 77 -11.05 -4.11 -2.06
CA THR A 77 -11.95 -3.78 -3.18
C THR A 77 -12.34 -2.31 -3.07
N LEU A 78 -12.18 -1.55 -4.15
CA LEU A 78 -12.56 -0.15 -4.24
C LEU A 78 -13.93 -0.02 -4.92
N ALA A 79 -14.90 0.51 -4.18
CA ALA A 79 -16.22 0.80 -4.73
C ALA A 79 -16.21 2.11 -5.55
N PRO A 80 -17.19 2.31 -6.47
CA PRO A 80 -17.30 3.52 -7.27
C PRO A 80 -17.45 4.81 -6.45
N ASP A 81 -18.01 4.72 -5.25
CA ASP A 81 -18.14 5.85 -4.31
C ASP A 81 -16.81 6.19 -3.59
N GLY A 82 -15.74 5.42 -3.87
CA GLY A 82 -14.41 5.54 -3.30
C GLY A 82 -14.27 5.00 -1.88
N SER A 83 -15.22 4.20 -1.40
CA SER A 83 -15.06 3.38 -0.20
C SER A 83 -14.19 2.14 -0.50
N ALA A 84 -13.43 1.68 0.51
CA ALA A 84 -12.53 0.54 0.37
C ALA A 84 -12.89 -0.54 1.40
N CYS A 85 -13.09 -1.77 0.94
CA CYS A 85 -13.39 -2.92 1.79
C CYS A 85 -12.22 -3.90 1.75
N HIS A 86 -11.73 -4.32 2.92
CA HIS A 86 -10.66 -5.31 3.02
C HIS A 86 -11.07 -6.62 2.35
N ASP A 87 -10.20 -7.18 1.51
CA ASP A 87 -10.46 -8.45 0.82
C ASP A 87 -9.45 -9.56 1.20
N ALA A 88 -8.17 -9.22 1.35
CA ALA A 88 -7.09 -10.17 1.56
C ALA A 88 -5.89 -9.51 2.23
N THR A 89 -5.05 -10.32 2.88
CA THR A 89 -3.74 -9.91 3.37
C THR A 89 -2.73 -10.95 2.94
N TYR A 90 -1.64 -10.50 2.34
CA TYR A 90 -0.53 -11.32 1.85
C TYR A 90 0.70 -11.09 2.73
N PRO A 91 0.99 -12.00 3.69
CA PRO A 91 2.20 -11.94 4.49
C PRO A 91 3.45 -12.06 3.62
N LEU A 92 4.48 -11.27 3.92
CA LEU A 92 5.71 -11.25 3.14
C LEU A 92 6.84 -12.03 3.86
N PRO A 93 7.72 -12.72 3.11
CA PRO A 93 8.85 -13.44 3.68
C PRO A 93 10.04 -12.49 3.96
N GLY A 94 9.79 -11.40 4.69
CA GLY A 94 10.80 -10.42 5.07
C GLY A 94 10.21 -9.25 5.84
N ARG A 95 10.91 -8.12 5.84
CA ARG A 95 10.63 -6.98 6.70
C ARG A 95 10.56 -5.66 5.94
N ASN A 96 9.71 -4.78 6.43
CA ASN A 96 9.60 -3.39 6.01
C ASN A 96 9.32 -3.23 4.50
N PRO A 97 8.19 -3.75 3.98
CA PRO A 97 7.75 -3.45 2.63
C PRO A 97 7.67 -1.95 2.42
N ARG A 98 8.51 -1.41 1.52
CA ARG A 98 8.60 0.02 1.28
C ARG A 98 7.80 0.47 0.06
N HIS A 99 7.75 -0.40 -0.95
CA HIS A 99 7.04 -0.17 -2.20
C HIS A 99 6.68 -1.51 -2.82
N HIS A 100 5.62 -1.53 -3.61
CA HIS A 100 5.23 -2.68 -4.42
C HIS A 100 4.76 -2.22 -5.80
N ARG A 101 4.73 -3.13 -6.76
CA ARG A 101 4.25 -2.87 -8.11
C ARG A 101 3.57 -4.12 -8.66
N VAL A 102 2.41 -3.96 -9.28
CA VAL A 102 1.84 -5.00 -10.14
C VAL A 102 2.51 -4.98 -11.52
N VAL A 103 3.08 -6.12 -11.92
CA VAL A 103 3.77 -6.33 -13.20
C VAL A 103 3.22 -7.59 -13.85
N GLY A 104 2.31 -7.43 -14.82
CA GLY A 104 1.54 -8.56 -15.35
C GLY A 104 0.73 -9.22 -14.23
N ASP A 105 0.91 -10.53 -14.06
CA ASP A 105 0.25 -11.32 -13.01
C ASP A 105 0.98 -11.34 -11.67
N TRP A 106 2.08 -10.59 -11.55
CA TRP A 106 2.98 -10.63 -10.41
C TRP A 106 2.87 -9.39 -9.54
N LEU A 107 2.82 -9.59 -8.23
CA LEU A 107 3.06 -8.53 -7.27
C LEU A 107 4.54 -8.54 -6.87
N VAL A 108 5.27 -7.49 -7.26
CA VAL A 108 6.69 -7.32 -6.94
C VAL A 108 6.82 -6.39 -5.74
N VAL A 109 7.53 -6.81 -4.68
CA VAL A 109 7.60 -6.07 -3.41
C VAL A 109 9.05 -5.83 -3.00
N ALA A 110 9.37 -4.58 -2.67
CA ALA A 110 10.65 -4.15 -2.13
C ALA A 110 10.64 -4.28 -0.60
N LEU A 111 11.42 -5.24 -0.07
CA LEU A 111 11.57 -5.48 1.37
C LEU A 111 12.84 -4.79 1.86
N GLN A 112 12.71 -3.53 2.28
CA GLN A 112 13.85 -2.64 2.53
C GLN A 112 14.83 -3.23 3.55
N GLN A 113 14.35 -3.61 4.73
CA GLN A 113 15.20 -4.10 5.81
C GLN A 113 15.66 -5.55 5.60
N SER A 114 15.12 -6.24 4.61
CA SER A 114 15.57 -7.58 4.22
C SER A 114 16.52 -7.58 3.03
N HIS A 115 16.89 -6.41 2.50
CA HIS A 115 17.80 -6.27 1.35
C HIS A 115 17.40 -7.19 0.18
N ARG A 116 16.11 -7.25 -0.15
CA ARG A 116 15.61 -8.11 -1.22
C ARG A 116 14.32 -7.62 -1.85
N VAL A 117 14.11 -8.05 -3.09
CA VAL A 117 12.83 -7.96 -3.79
C VAL A 117 12.24 -9.36 -3.87
N VAL A 118 10.92 -9.47 -3.73
CA VAL A 118 10.17 -10.72 -3.89
C VAL A 118 9.07 -10.54 -4.93
N ALA A 119 8.74 -11.63 -5.63
CA ALA A 119 7.61 -11.70 -6.55
C ALA A 119 6.60 -12.72 -6.01
N LEU A 120 5.37 -12.26 -5.82
CA LEU A 120 4.23 -13.06 -5.38
C LEU A 120 3.30 -13.30 -6.57
N ASP A 121 2.73 -14.50 -6.65
CA ASP A 121 1.60 -14.76 -7.56
C ASP A 121 0.28 -14.17 -7.02
N ARG A 122 -0.82 -14.41 -7.75
CA ARG A 122 -2.16 -13.89 -7.41
C ARG A 122 -2.69 -14.38 -6.06
N ASP A 123 -2.23 -15.53 -5.59
CA ASP A 123 -2.63 -16.10 -4.29
C ASP A 123 -1.74 -15.57 -3.14
N GLY A 124 -0.77 -14.70 -3.46
CA GLY A 124 0.20 -14.17 -2.50
C GLY A 124 1.35 -15.13 -2.22
N THR A 125 1.51 -16.20 -2.99
CA THR A 125 2.61 -17.15 -2.79
C THR A 125 3.89 -16.57 -3.39
N THR A 126 4.95 -16.50 -2.61
CA THR A 126 6.25 -16.07 -3.11
C THR A 126 6.81 -17.11 -4.10
N ARG A 127 7.01 -16.70 -5.36
CA ARG A 127 7.57 -17.55 -6.42
C ARG A 127 9.01 -17.20 -6.77
N GLY A 128 9.41 -15.96 -6.55
CA GLY A 128 10.77 -15.49 -6.86
C GLY A 128 11.31 -14.53 -5.81
N SER A 129 12.63 -14.46 -5.71
CA SER A 129 13.31 -13.46 -4.88
C SER A 129 14.69 -13.15 -5.42
N ALA A 130 15.14 -11.89 -5.26
CA ALA A 130 16.47 -11.46 -5.62
C ALA A 130 17.06 -10.54 -4.54
N PRO A 131 18.36 -10.69 -4.18
CA PRO A 131 19.02 -9.77 -3.27
C PRO A 131 19.20 -8.41 -3.94
N ILE A 132 18.79 -7.35 -3.26
CA ILE A 132 18.98 -5.95 -3.67
C ILE A 132 19.25 -5.15 -2.40
N PRO A 133 20.33 -4.38 -2.28
CA PRO A 133 20.57 -3.61 -1.06
C PRO A 133 19.46 -2.60 -0.79
N SER A 134 18.74 -2.76 0.33
CA SER A 134 17.77 -1.79 0.87
C SER A 134 16.82 -1.18 -0.19
N PRO A 135 16.05 -2.00 -0.94
CA PRO A 135 15.23 -1.50 -2.03
C PRO A 135 14.11 -0.61 -1.49
N ALA A 136 13.88 0.52 -2.17
CA ALA A 136 12.93 1.53 -1.72
C ALA A 136 11.76 1.74 -2.70
N CYS A 137 12.01 1.75 -4.01
CA CYS A 137 11.01 2.00 -5.04
C CYS A 137 11.15 0.97 -6.17
N ILE A 138 10.03 0.60 -6.80
CA ILE A 138 10.01 -0.29 -7.96
C ILE A 138 9.28 0.42 -9.09
N LEU A 139 9.93 0.51 -10.26
CA LEU A 139 9.34 1.03 -11.48
C LEU A 139 9.73 0.10 -12.64
N PRO A 140 8.76 -0.42 -13.42
CA PRO A 140 9.07 -1.10 -14.68
C PRO A 140 9.75 -0.11 -15.63
N ALA A 141 10.91 -0.48 -16.17
CA ALA A 141 11.69 0.40 -17.05
C ALA A 141 11.01 0.65 -18.40
N GLN A 142 10.11 -0.24 -18.81
CA GLN A 142 9.37 -0.23 -20.06
C GLN A 142 7.93 -0.68 -19.77
N GLY A 143 6.99 -0.16 -20.55
CA GLY A 143 5.57 -0.48 -20.51
C GLY A 143 5.03 -0.69 -21.91
#